data_AF-A0AAD9CN04-F1
#
_entry.id   AF-A0AAD9CN04-F1
#
_cell.length_a   1.000
_cell.length_b   1.000
_cell.length_c   1.000
_cell.angle_alpha   90.00
_cell.angle_beta   90.00
_cell.angle_gamma   90.00
#
_symmetry.space_group_name_H-M   'P 1'
#
loop_
_entity.id
_entity.type
_entity.pdbx_description
1 polymer ?
#
loop_
_entity_poly.entity_id
_entity_poly.type
_entity_poly.pdbx_seq_one_letter_code
_entity_poly.pdbx_strand_id
1 'polypeptide(L)'
;MEERRSRYELENQQEEADTIIVQQVLGCAGEAHQISVVSDDTDVFVLLLHHYHQAGLDVPLIMESPRKERAIVDIKAILSKHSEIVENLLPAHAISGCDTVASYYGMGKGSVIKVLKAGYELSAIGNMDAPFQQVLDPATAFISACYGIKESTDMSHTRVWGNKNGKGHMSAPNLAALPPTNEAFIENVKRAHFQAMLWQNLNVNLLPALNPEEFGWKKDTCNRSLIPTHLPEDAKLVPDYILEMIRCGCKSETPCNSKKCSCKVHGLPCTLQLHFCVLCMFQGGMLKILTLDDHQQYL
;
A
#
# COMPACT_ATOMS: atom_id res chain seq x y z
N MET A 1 22.93 -5.48 -27.46
CA MET A 1 21.47 -5.42 -27.66
C MET A 1 21.02 -6.85 -27.79
N GLU A 2 20.67 -7.47 -26.66
CA GLU A 2 20.06 -8.80 -26.66
C GLU A 2 18.61 -8.62 -27.06
N GLU A 3 18.25 -9.26 -28.17
CA GLU A 3 16.92 -9.33 -28.72
C GLU A 3 16.00 -9.92 -27.63
N ARG A 4 15.05 -9.12 -27.10
CA ARG A 4 13.97 -9.61 -26.24
C ARG A 4 13.38 -10.82 -26.97
N ARG A 5 13.50 -12.03 -26.40
CA ARG A 5 12.78 -13.21 -26.89
C ARG A 5 11.30 -12.83 -26.96
N SER A 6 10.83 -12.52 -28.16
CA SER A 6 9.41 -12.37 -28.46
C SER A 6 8.73 -13.64 -27.99
N ARG A 7 7.91 -13.54 -26.93
CA ARG A 7 7.00 -14.62 -26.55
C ARG A 7 5.88 -14.58 -27.59
N TYR A 8 6.07 -15.27 -28.70
CA TYR A 8 5.13 -15.30 -29.83
C TYR A 8 3.71 -15.81 -29.47
N GLU A 9 3.52 -16.28 -28.24
CA GLU A 9 2.24 -16.75 -27.69
C GLU A 9 1.46 -15.67 -26.91
N LEU A 10 2.06 -14.51 -26.65
CA LEU A 10 1.39 -13.40 -25.94
C LEU A 10 1.09 -12.26 -26.92
N GLU A 11 -0.19 -11.95 -27.07
CA GLU A 11 -0.68 -10.91 -27.98
C GLU A 11 -0.47 -9.47 -27.45
N ASN A 12 0.06 -9.30 -26.23
CA ASN A 12 0.23 -7.99 -25.60
C ASN A 12 1.62 -7.81 -24.94
N GLN A 13 1.83 -6.62 -24.38
CA GLN A 13 3.09 -6.21 -23.72
C GLN A 13 3.11 -6.51 -22.21
N GLN A 14 2.21 -7.35 -21.69
CA GLN A 14 2.19 -7.67 -20.26
C GLN A 14 3.41 -8.50 -19.88
N GLU A 15 4.14 -8.06 -18.86
CA GLU A 15 5.40 -8.70 -18.43
C GLU A 15 5.21 -9.55 -17.16
N GLU A 16 4.17 -9.29 -16.36
CA GLU A 16 3.92 -9.93 -15.06
C GLU A 16 3.12 -11.24 -15.19
N ALA A 17 3.42 -12.22 -14.34
CA ALA A 17 2.83 -13.56 -14.46
C ALA A 17 1.33 -13.59 -14.13
N ASP A 18 0.91 -12.84 -13.12
CA ASP A 18 -0.47 -12.69 -12.67
C ASP A 18 -1.36 -12.10 -13.78
N THR A 19 -0.90 -11.04 -14.44
CA THR A 19 -1.59 -10.40 -15.57
C THR A 19 -1.67 -11.32 -16.79
N ILE A 20 -0.58 -12.03 -17.12
CA ILE A 20 -0.56 -13.02 -18.21
C ILE A 20 -1.55 -14.16 -17.94
N ILE A 21 -1.58 -14.72 -16.72
CA ILE A 21 -2.50 -15.80 -16.35
C ILE A 21 -3.95 -15.37 -16.59
N VAL A 22 -4.32 -14.18 -16.11
CA VAL A 22 -5.69 -13.68 -16.23
C VAL A 22 -6.05 -13.40 -17.68
N GLN A 23 -5.11 -12.88 -18.48
CA GLN A 23 -5.33 -12.71 -19.92
C GLN A 23 -5.60 -14.04 -20.64
N GLN A 24 -4.87 -15.11 -20.30
CA GLN A 24 -5.11 -16.44 -20.88
C GLN A 24 -6.50 -16.98 -20.50
N VAL A 25 -6.96 -16.72 -19.26
CA VAL A 25 -8.33 -17.02 -18.85
C VAL A 25 -9.33 -16.31 -19.75
N LEU A 26 -9.14 -15.02 -20.03
CA LEU A 26 -10.01 -14.24 -20.90
C LEU A 26 -9.98 -14.74 -22.35
N GLY A 27 -8.81 -15.12 -22.86
CA GLY A 27 -8.66 -15.67 -24.21
C GLY A 27 -9.36 -17.01 -24.43
N CYS A 28 -9.41 -17.88 -23.41
CA CYS A 28 -10.05 -19.20 -23.53
C CYS A 28 -11.50 -19.26 -23.01
N ALA A 29 -12.00 -18.20 -22.34
CA ALA A 29 -13.32 -18.18 -21.71
C ALA A 29 -14.50 -18.40 -22.68
N GLY A 30 -14.37 -18.00 -23.95
CA GLY A 30 -15.42 -18.19 -24.96
C GLY A 30 -15.55 -19.63 -25.48
N GLU A 31 -14.52 -20.44 -25.33
CA GLU A 31 -14.45 -21.80 -25.91
C GLU A 31 -14.40 -22.91 -24.84
N ALA A 32 -13.93 -22.57 -23.64
CA ALA A 32 -13.77 -23.54 -22.56
C ALA A 32 -15.11 -23.92 -21.90
N HIS A 33 -15.26 -25.20 -21.57
CA HIS A 33 -16.37 -25.67 -20.73
C HIS A 33 -16.17 -25.35 -19.24
N GLN A 34 -14.92 -25.29 -18.80
CA GLN A 34 -14.49 -24.98 -17.44
C GLN A 34 -13.02 -24.53 -17.47
N ILE A 35 -12.66 -23.60 -16.60
CA ILE A 35 -11.29 -23.11 -16.44
C ILE A 35 -10.84 -23.36 -15.00
N SER A 36 -9.61 -23.85 -14.84
CA SER A 36 -8.91 -23.93 -13.55
C SER A 36 -7.65 -23.08 -13.58
N VAL A 37 -7.47 -22.25 -12.56
CA VAL A 37 -6.27 -21.45 -12.35
C VAL A 37 -5.56 -21.95 -11.11
N VAL A 38 -4.34 -22.47 -11.27
CA VAL A 38 -3.52 -22.92 -10.14
C VAL A 38 -2.71 -21.73 -9.60
N SER A 39 -3.14 -21.15 -8.49
CA SER A 39 -2.44 -20.05 -7.83
C SER A 39 -2.89 -19.87 -6.37
N ASP A 40 -1.95 -19.46 -5.51
CA ASP A 40 -2.22 -18.99 -4.12
C ASP A 40 -2.10 -17.46 -4.01
N ASP A 41 -1.90 -16.78 -5.13
CA ASP A 41 -1.58 -15.36 -5.18
C ASP A 41 -2.83 -14.47 -5.04
N THR A 42 -2.76 -13.40 -4.24
CA THR A 42 -3.90 -12.49 -4.06
C THR A 42 -4.13 -11.62 -5.29
N ASP A 43 -3.08 -11.26 -6.02
CA ASP A 43 -3.15 -10.37 -7.18
C ASP A 43 -3.90 -11.10 -8.31
N VAL A 44 -3.57 -12.38 -8.55
CA VAL A 44 -4.33 -13.27 -9.44
C VAL A 44 -5.80 -13.34 -9.03
N PHE A 45 -6.09 -13.58 -7.75
CA PHE A 45 -7.47 -13.70 -7.27
C PHE A 45 -8.29 -12.41 -7.51
N VAL A 46 -7.72 -11.25 -7.19
CA VAL A 46 -8.40 -9.95 -7.37
C VAL A 46 -8.59 -9.64 -8.85
N LEU A 47 -7.60 -9.92 -9.70
CA LEU A 47 -7.69 -9.74 -11.14
C LEU A 47 -8.75 -10.65 -11.78
N LEU A 48 -8.83 -11.93 -11.36
CA LEU A 48 -9.87 -12.85 -11.83
C LEU A 48 -11.27 -12.34 -11.48
N LEU A 49 -11.49 -11.88 -10.24
CA LEU A 49 -12.79 -11.31 -9.85
C LEU A 49 -13.16 -10.10 -10.69
N HIS A 50 -12.23 -9.16 -10.86
CA HIS A 50 -12.46 -7.95 -11.64
C HIS A 50 -12.81 -8.26 -13.09
N HIS A 51 -11.94 -9.02 -13.77
CA HIS A 51 -12.11 -9.29 -15.20
C HIS A 51 -13.25 -10.26 -15.51
N TYR A 52 -13.53 -11.23 -14.63
CA TYR A 52 -14.71 -12.09 -14.77
C TYR A 52 -16.00 -11.27 -14.71
N HIS A 53 -16.07 -10.31 -13.78
CA HIS A 53 -17.21 -9.41 -13.65
C HIS A 53 -17.33 -8.44 -14.84
N GLN A 54 -16.22 -7.76 -15.20
CA GLN A 54 -16.19 -6.78 -16.29
C GLN A 54 -16.51 -7.40 -17.65
N ALA A 55 -15.97 -8.58 -17.95
CA ALA A 55 -16.25 -9.28 -19.21
C ALA A 55 -17.60 -10.01 -19.24
N GLY A 56 -18.34 -10.02 -18.12
CA GLY A 56 -19.64 -10.69 -18.02
C GLY A 56 -19.54 -12.20 -18.26
N LEU A 57 -18.46 -12.83 -17.78
CA LEU A 57 -18.24 -14.25 -18.01
C LEU A 57 -19.27 -15.09 -17.25
N ASP A 58 -19.58 -16.27 -17.80
CA ASP A 58 -20.46 -17.26 -17.16
C ASP A 58 -19.82 -18.65 -17.05
N VAL A 59 -18.63 -18.82 -17.63
CA VAL A 59 -17.88 -20.08 -17.60
C VAL A 59 -17.53 -20.45 -16.15
N PRO A 60 -17.65 -21.73 -15.75
CA PRO A 60 -17.13 -22.20 -14.48
C PRO A 60 -15.63 -21.92 -14.37
N LEU A 61 -15.26 -21.07 -13.41
CA LEU A 61 -13.88 -20.68 -13.15
C LEU A 61 -13.54 -20.97 -11.70
N ILE A 62 -12.58 -21.87 -11.50
CA ILE A 62 -12.05 -22.20 -10.19
C ILE A 62 -10.60 -21.73 -10.07
N MET A 63 -10.24 -21.24 -8.89
CA MET A 63 -8.86 -20.98 -8.51
C MET A 63 -8.47 -21.99 -7.43
N GLU A 64 -7.41 -22.76 -7.68
CA GLU A 64 -6.95 -23.82 -6.80
C GLU A 64 -5.52 -23.60 -6.34
N SER A 65 -5.23 -24.00 -5.11
CA SER A 65 -3.89 -23.91 -4.57
C SER A 65 -2.95 -24.92 -5.21
N PRO A 66 -1.67 -24.57 -5.48
CA PRO A 66 -0.65 -25.55 -5.85
C PRO A 66 -0.35 -26.56 -4.74
N ARG A 67 -0.77 -26.29 -3.49
CA ARG A 67 -0.59 -27.22 -2.37
C ARG A 67 -1.84 -28.07 -2.17
N LYS A 68 -1.63 -29.38 -2.07
CA LYS A 68 -2.70 -30.34 -1.76
C LYS A 68 -3.42 -29.95 -0.46
N GLU A 69 -4.73 -30.22 -0.42
CA GLU A 69 -5.63 -30.01 0.73
C GLU A 69 -5.96 -28.54 1.08
N ARG A 70 -5.53 -27.57 0.27
CA ARG A 70 -5.96 -26.18 0.40
C ARG A 70 -7.27 -25.90 -0.35
N ALA A 71 -7.87 -24.75 -0.04
CA ALA A 71 -9.18 -24.36 -0.54
C ALA A 71 -9.19 -24.22 -2.06
N ILE A 72 -10.28 -24.70 -2.67
CA ILE A 72 -10.67 -24.39 -4.06
C ILE A 72 -11.66 -23.23 -3.97
N VAL A 73 -11.43 -22.20 -4.76
CA VAL A 73 -12.24 -20.98 -4.78
C VAL A 73 -13.01 -20.92 -6.08
N ASP A 74 -14.34 -20.95 -6.00
CA ASP A 74 -15.23 -20.68 -7.13
C ASP A 74 -15.39 -19.16 -7.30
N ILE A 75 -14.85 -18.64 -8.40
CA ILE A 75 -14.83 -17.19 -8.67
C ILE A 75 -16.24 -16.63 -8.81
N LYS A 76 -17.14 -17.34 -9.50
CA LYS A 76 -18.54 -16.92 -9.69
C LYS A 76 -19.32 -16.89 -8.38
N ALA A 77 -19.10 -17.88 -7.52
CA ALA A 77 -19.72 -17.94 -6.19
C ALA A 77 -19.26 -16.79 -5.28
N ILE A 78 -17.96 -16.44 -5.31
CA ILE A 78 -17.42 -15.30 -4.57
C ILE A 78 -18.00 -13.98 -5.08
N LEU A 79 -18.07 -13.78 -6.39
CA LEU A 79 -18.68 -12.59 -7.00
C LEU A 79 -20.13 -12.42 -6.56
N SER A 80 -20.91 -13.50 -6.60
CA SER A 80 -22.32 -13.48 -6.18
C SER A 80 -22.49 -13.11 -4.70
N LYS A 81 -21.52 -13.48 -3.85
CA LYS A 81 -21.53 -13.20 -2.41
C LYS A 81 -21.05 -11.78 -2.06
N HIS A 82 -20.26 -11.17 -2.94
CA HIS A 82 -19.54 -9.92 -2.69
C HIS A 82 -19.72 -8.90 -3.83
N SER A 83 -20.87 -8.96 -4.50
CA SER A 83 -21.18 -8.09 -5.65
C SER A 83 -21.18 -6.62 -5.25
N GLU A 84 -21.40 -6.30 -3.98
CA GLU A 84 -21.42 -4.94 -3.46
C GLU A 84 -20.04 -4.27 -3.38
N ILE A 85 -18.95 -5.02 -3.50
CA ILE A 85 -17.58 -4.48 -3.43
C ILE A 85 -16.70 -4.80 -4.63
N VAL A 86 -17.17 -5.64 -5.57
CA VAL A 86 -16.31 -6.15 -6.66
C VAL A 86 -15.70 -5.04 -7.51
N GLU A 87 -16.50 -4.03 -7.89
CA GLU A 87 -16.05 -2.91 -8.72
C GLU A 87 -14.91 -2.12 -8.06
N ASN A 88 -14.93 -2.04 -6.73
CA ASN A 88 -13.96 -1.30 -5.93
C ASN A 88 -12.84 -2.19 -5.35
N LEU A 89 -12.87 -3.52 -5.56
CA LEU A 89 -11.92 -4.44 -4.94
C LEU A 89 -10.51 -4.31 -5.54
N LEU A 90 -10.40 -4.23 -6.86
CA LEU A 90 -9.12 -4.03 -7.57
C LEU A 90 -8.46 -2.70 -7.18
N PRO A 91 -9.13 -1.54 -7.27
CA PRO A 91 -8.51 -0.28 -6.87
C PRO A 91 -8.18 -0.23 -5.36
N ALA A 92 -9.01 -0.85 -4.50
CA ALA A 92 -8.71 -0.97 -3.07
C ALA A 92 -7.46 -1.81 -2.79
N HIS A 93 -7.30 -2.93 -3.50
CA HIS A 93 -6.12 -3.78 -3.38
C HIS A 93 -4.87 -3.01 -3.83
N ALA A 94 -4.93 -2.33 -4.98
CA ALA A 94 -3.84 -1.49 -5.46
C ALA A 94 -3.43 -0.41 -4.45
N ILE A 95 -4.39 0.35 -3.88
CA ILE A 95 -4.06 1.45 -2.95
C ILE A 95 -3.66 0.98 -1.54
N SER A 96 -4.20 -0.14 -1.05
CA SER A 96 -3.93 -0.64 0.30
C SER A 96 -2.63 -1.44 0.42
N GLY A 97 -2.07 -1.85 -0.72
CA GLY A 97 -0.73 -2.42 -0.85
C GLY A 97 -0.71 -3.69 -1.70
N CYS A 98 0.19 -3.69 -2.68
CA CYS A 98 0.55 -4.82 -3.53
C CYS A 98 2.07 -4.81 -3.75
N ASP A 99 2.59 -5.63 -4.67
CA ASP A 99 4.04 -5.76 -4.88
C ASP A 99 4.73 -4.44 -5.28
N THR A 100 4.04 -3.56 -6.00
CA THR A 100 4.57 -2.27 -6.48
C THR A 100 4.13 -1.07 -5.65
N VAL A 101 3.21 -1.25 -4.69
CA VAL A 101 2.62 -0.18 -3.89
C VAL A 101 2.78 -0.47 -2.41
N ALA A 102 3.33 0.49 -1.66
CA ALA A 102 3.60 0.29 -0.25
C ALA A 102 2.31 0.04 0.55
N SER A 103 2.35 -0.96 1.42
CA SER A 103 1.29 -1.20 2.40
C SER A 103 1.38 -0.24 3.59
N TYR A 104 0.27 -0.08 4.29
CA TYR A 104 0.19 0.76 5.47
C TYR A 104 0.26 -0.06 6.76
N TYR A 105 1.08 0.38 7.72
CA TYR A 105 1.25 -0.34 8.97
C TYR A 105 -0.08 -0.45 9.76
N GLY A 106 -0.37 -1.65 10.25
CA GLY A 106 -1.60 -1.93 11.00
C GLY A 106 -2.86 -1.98 10.13
N MET A 107 -2.72 -1.92 8.80
CA MET A 107 -3.79 -2.17 7.85
C MET A 107 -3.68 -3.59 7.30
N GLY A 108 -4.72 -4.39 7.48
CA GLY A 108 -4.81 -5.74 6.89
C GLY A 108 -6.03 -5.86 5.98
N LYS A 109 -6.08 -6.93 5.18
CA LYS A 109 -7.16 -7.18 4.19
C LYS A 109 -8.57 -7.13 4.80
N GLY A 110 -8.73 -7.59 6.05
CA GLY A 110 -10.01 -7.51 6.76
C GLY A 110 -10.48 -6.07 7.03
N SER A 111 -9.56 -5.15 7.33
CA SER A 111 -9.88 -3.72 7.51
C SER A 111 -10.28 -3.08 6.19
N VAL A 112 -9.56 -3.39 5.10
CA VAL A 112 -9.84 -2.91 3.75
C VAL A 112 -11.23 -3.35 3.29
N ILE A 113 -11.55 -4.65 3.41
CA ILE A 113 -12.88 -5.19 3.05
C ILE A 113 -13.99 -4.57 3.90
N LYS A 114 -13.74 -4.36 5.21
CA LYS A 114 -14.72 -3.71 6.10
C LYS A 114 -15.03 -2.29 5.64
N VAL A 115 -14.03 -1.52 5.25
CA VAL A 115 -14.21 -0.13 4.78
C VAL A 115 -14.87 -0.12 3.41
N LEU A 116 -14.48 -1.01 2.48
CA LEU A 116 -15.17 -1.13 1.20
C LEU A 116 -16.67 -1.40 1.35
N LYS A 117 -17.03 -2.35 2.23
CA LYS A 117 -18.45 -2.65 2.54
C LYS A 117 -19.21 -1.49 3.19
N ALA A 118 -18.52 -0.44 3.64
CA ALA A 118 -19.14 0.78 4.12
C ALA A 118 -19.51 1.76 2.98
N GLY A 119 -19.24 1.42 1.72
CA GLY A 119 -19.66 2.18 0.53
C GLY A 119 -18.65 3.22 0.06
N TYR A 120 -17.35 3.00 0.28
CA TYR A 120 -16.31 3.88 -0.26
C TYR A 120 -16.06 3.54 -1.73
N GLU A 121 -16.30 4.51 -2.60
CA GLU A 121 -16.10 4.40 -4.04
C GLU A 121 -14.67 4.77 -4.44
N LEU A 122 -14.05 3.92 -5.26
CA LEU A 122 -12.65 4.02 -5.71
C LEU A 122 -12.53 3.88 -7.23
N SER A 123 -13.63 4.01 -7.97
CA SER A 123 -13.69 3.85 -9.43
C SER A 123 -12.79 4.81 -10.22
N ALA A 124 -12.39 5.94 -9.62
CA ALA A 124 -11.41 6.86 -10.21
C ALA A 124 -9.98 6.31 -10.21
N ILE A 125 -9.64 5.40 -9.29
CA ILE A 125 -8.32 4.76 -9.25
C ILE A 125 -8.21 3.77 -10.42
N GLY A 126 -7.24 3.98 -11.30
CA GLY A 126 -7.08 3.22 -12.54
C GLY A 126 -7.80 3.81 -13.76
N ASN A 127 -8.63 4.85 -13.57
CA ASN A 127 -9.26 5.54 -14.69
C ASN A 127 -8.28 6.54 -15.33
N MET A 128 -7.83 6.26 -16.55
CA MET A 128 -6.85 7.06 -17.29
C MET A 128 -7.28 8.50 -17.56
N ASP A 129 -8.59 8.75 -17.63
CA ASP A 129 -9.16 10.06 -17.93
C ASP A 129 -9.49 10.87 -16.66
N ALA A 130 -9.35 10.25 -15.48
CA ALA A 130 -9.67 10.91 -14.21
C ALA A 130 -8.60 11.94 -13.84
N PRO A 131 -8.98 13.21 -13.58
CA PRO A 131 -8.07 14.17 -12.98
C PRO A 131 -7.52 13.64 -11.66
N PHE A 132 -6.22 13.82 -11.40
CA PHE A 132 -5.58 13.23 -10.21
C PHE A 132 -6.26 13.61 -8.88
N GLN A 133 -6.87 14.78 -8.77
CA GLN A 133 -7.62 15.16 -7.56
C GLN A 133 -8.82 14.23 -7.31
N GLN A 134 -9.53 13.80 -8.37
CA GLN A 134 -10.64 12.85 -8.28
C GLN A 134 -10.18 11.44 -7.93
N VAL A 135 -8.88 11.15 -8.07
CA VAL A 135 -8.23 9.92 -7.60
C VAL A 135 -7.81 10.06 -6.13
N LEU A 136 -7.23 11.22 -5.79
CA LEU A 136 -6.66 11.51 -4.48
C LEU A 136 -7.73 11.66 -3.39
N ASP A 137 -8.84 12.34 -3.67
CA ASP A 137 -9.88 12.59 -2.65
C ASP A 137 -10.52 11.28 -2.16
N PRO A 138 -10.99 10.35 -3.03
CA PRO A 138 -11.55 9.08 -2.58
C PRO A 138 -10.50 8.18 -1.92
N ALA A 139 -9.27 8.17 -2.42
CA ALA A 139 -8.16 7.44 -1.80
C ALA A 139 -7.88 7.94 -0.37
N THR A 140 -7.86 9.27 -0.18
CA THR A 140 -7.68 9.91 1.12
C THR A 140 -8.78 9.49 2.08
N ALA A 141 -10.05 9.59 1.66
CA ALA A 141 -11.19 9.21 2.48
C ALA A 141 -11.14 7.73 2.87
N PHE A 142 -10.84 6.85 1.91
CA PHE A 142 -10.76 5.40 2.10
C PHE A 142 -9.64 4.99 3.06
N ILE A 143 -8.43 5.52 2.86
CA ILE A 143 -7.29 5.19 3.72
C ILE A 143 -7.46 5.78 5.12
N SER A 144 -8.01 7.00 5.25
CA SER A 144 -8.39 7.58 6.54
C SER A 144 -9.37 6.69 7.30
N ALA A 145 -10.38 6.15 6.61
CA ALA A 145 -11.37 5.26 7.19
C ALA A 145 -10.76 3.92 7.65
N CYS A 146 -9.76 3.42 6.93
CA CYS A 146 -8.96 2.25 7.36
C CYS A 146 -8.14 2.55 8.63
N TYR A 147 -7.78 3.82 8.85
CA TYR A 147 -7.24 4.31 10.13
C TYR A 147 -8.31 4.60 11.20
N GLY A 148 -9.59 4.40 10.90
CA GLY A 148 -10.71 4.65 11.81
C GLY A 148 -11.17 6.10 11.85
N ILE A 149 -10.73 6.93 10.90
CA ILE A 149 -11.06 8.35 10.81
C ILE A 149 -12.02 8.53 9.62
N LYS A 150 -13.27 8.88 9.92
CA LYS A 150 -14.35 8.94 8.91
C LYS A 150 -14.25 10.14 7.98
N GLU A 151 -13.82 11.28 8.52
CA GLU A 151 -13.73 12.54 7.80
C GLU A 151 -12.29 13.06 7.90
N SER A 152 -11.62 13.15 6.75
CA SER A 152 -10.31 13.74 6.66
C SER A 152 -10.12 14.43 5.33
N THR A 153 -9.50 15.60 5.35
CA THR A 153 -9.12 16.37 4.16
C THR A 153 -7.83 15.86 3.52
N ASP A 154 -6.91 15.35 4.34
CA ASP A 154 -5.60 14.87 3.93
C ASP A 154 -5.03 13.86 4.95
N MET A 155 -3.84 13.33 4.69
CA MET A 155 -3.19 12.45 5.67
C MET A 155 -2.66 13.18 6.89
N SER A 156 -2.33 14.48 6.82
CA SER A 156 -1.88 15.26 7.97
C SER A 156 -2.96 15.34 9.06
N HIS A 157 -4.23 15.51 8.67
CA HIS A 157 -5.37 15.44 9.58
C HIS A 157 -5.66 14.02 10.07
N THR A 158 -5.35 13.00 9.26
CA THR A 158 -5.43 11.58 9.67
C THR A 158 -4.38 11.24 10.74
N ARG A 159 -3.23 11.92 10.72
CA ARG A 159 -2.11 11.74 11.65
C ARG A 159 -2.34 12.34 13.04
N VAL A 160 -3.56 12.27 13.57
CA VAL A 160 -3.87 12.67 14.95
C VAL A 160 -3.65 11.48 15.89
N TRP A 161 -2.63 11.60 16.74
CA TRP A 161 -2.35 10.61 17.77
C TRP A 161 -3.39 10.71 18.90
N GLY A 162 -4.22 9.67 19.06
CA GLY A 162 -5.21 9.60 20.14
C GLY A 162 -6.39 8.68 19.87
N ASN A 163 -6.81 8.53 18.61
CA ASN A 163 -8.06 7.80 18.29
C ASN A 163 -7.95 6.27 18.36
N LYS A 164 -6.74 5.69 18.26
CA LYS A 164 -6.53 4.23 18.29
C LYS A 164 -6.00 3.67 19.61
N ASN A 165 -5.43 4.51 20.48
CA ASN A 165 -4.80 4.05 21.71
C ASN A 165 -5.70 4.35 22.90
N GLY A 166 -6.61 3.42 23.23
CA GLY A 166 -7.39 3.40 24.49
C GLY A 166 -6.55 3.31 25.76
N LYS A 167 -5.23 3.49 25.67
CA LYS A 167 -4.28 3.66 26.76
C LYS A 167 -3.79 5.10 26.68
N GLY A 168 -4.63 6.05 27.09
CA GLY A 168 -4.35 7.49 26.96
C GLY A 168 -2.95 7.85 27.47
N HIS A 169 -2.28 8.82 26.83
CA HIS A 169 -1.04 9.57 27.18
C HIS A 169 0.13 8.89 27.95
N MET A 170 0.06 7.63 28.33
CA MET A 170 0.94 7.00 29.32
C MET A 170 1.97 6.04 28.71
N SER A 171 1.81 5.65 27.45
CA SER A 171 2.81 4.86 26.69
C SER A 171 3.32 5.66 25.50
N ALA A 172 4.61 5.52 25.20
CA ALA A 172 5.22 6.13 24.02
C ALA A 172 4.43 5.74 22.75
N PRO A 173 4.21 6.69 21.83
CA PRO A 173 3.52 6.43 20.58
C PRO A 173 4.27 5.35 19.78
N ASN A 174 3.59 4.30 19.32
CA ASN A 174 4.13 3.45 18.26
C ASN A 174 4.15 4.29 16.97
N LEU A 175 5.30 4.87 16.64
CA LEU A 175 5.45 5.77 15.49
C LEU A 175 5.11 5.08 14.16
N ALA A 176 5.34 3.76 14.05
CA ALA A 176 4.95 3.00 12.86
C ALA A 176 3.43 2.97 12.65
N ALA A 177 2.63 3.11 13.72
CA ALA A 177 1.17 3.15 13.63
C ALA A 177 0.61 4.52 13.17
N LEU A 178 1.47 5.50 12.93
CA LEU A 178 1.06 6.76 12.33
C LEU A 178 0.72 6.54 10.86
N PRO A 179 -0.36 7.18 10.37
CA PRO A 179 -0.57 7.30 8.93
C PRO A 179 0.64 7.94 8.23
N PRO A 180 0.83 7.67 6.93
CA PRO A 180 1.92 8.27 6.14
C PRO A 180 1.83 9.80 6.14
N THR A 181 2.94 10.49 5.86
CA THR A 181 2.91 11.94 5.55
C THR A 181 2.02 12.18 4.33
N ASN A 182 1.45 13.36 4.20
CA ASN A 182 0.62 13.70 3.04
C ASN A 182 1.38 13.55 1.72
N GLU A 183 2.64 13.95 1.69
CA GLU A 183 3.51 13.88 0.52
C GLU A 183 3.78 12.42 0.12
N ALA A 184 4.17 11.57 1.08
CA ALA A 184 4.41 10.15 0.81
C ALA A 184 3.13 9.43 0.37
N PHE A 185 1.99 9.83 0.93
CA PHE A 185 0.70 9.30 0.56
C PHE A 185 0.33 9.66 -0.88
N ILE A 186 0.49 10.92 -1.27
CA ILE A 186 0.26 11.37 -2.65
C ILE A 186 1.11 10.55 -3.63
N GLU A 187 2.39 10.35 -3.35
CA GLU A 187 3.26 9.53 -4.19
C GLU A 187 2.82 8.05 -4.22
N ASN A 188 2.29 7.52 -3.11
CA ASN A 188 1.74 6.16 -3.09
C ASN A 188 0.42 6.04 -3.88
N VAL A 189 -0.45 7.05 -3.81
CA VAL A 189 -1.69 7.13 -4.60
C VAL A 189 -1.38 7.16 -6.10
N LYS A 190 -0.36 7.92 -6.50
CA LYS A 190 0.11 7.92 -7.89
C LYS A 190 0.52 6.53 -8.37
N ARG A 191 1.32 5.81 -7.57
CA ARG A 191 1.74 4.43 -7.89
C ARG A 191 0.56 3.46 -7.94
N ALA A 192 -0.35 3.54 -6.98
CA ALA A 192 -1.57 2.73 -6.96
C ALA A 192 -2.46 2.98 -8.18
N HIS A 193 -2.61 4.24 -8.58
CA HIS A 193 -3.35 4.62 -9.77
C HIS A 193 -2.69 4.06 -11.03
N PHE A 194 -1.36 4.13 -11.12
CA PHE A 194 -0.59 3.51 -12.21
C PHE A 194 -0.76 2.00 -12.28
N GLN A 195 -0.61 1.30 -11.16
CA GLN A 195 -0.81 -0.16 -11.12
C GLN A 195 -2.24 -0.54 -11.51
N ALA A 196 -3.24 0.18 -10.99
CA ALA A 196 -4.64 -0.07 -11.32
C ALA A 196 -4.94 0.19 -12.81
N MET A 197 -4.32 1.22 -13.43
CA MET A 197 -4.45 1.46 -14.89
C MET A 197 -3.93 0.25 -15.68
N LEU A 198 -2.78 -0.30 -15.31
CA LEU A 198 -2.22 -1.50 -15.97
C LEU A 198 -3.16 -2.70 -15.81
N TRP A 199 -3.59 -2.97 -14.58
CA TRP A 199 -4.45 -4.09 -14.23
C TRP A 199 -5.86 -4.02 -14.83
N GLN A 200 -6.43 -2.83 -15.03
CA GLN A 200 -7.75 -2.68 -15.66
C GLN A 200 -7.71 -2.88 -17.19
N ASN A 201 -6.54 -2.69 -17.81
CA ASN A 201 -6.40 -2.66 -19.26
C ASN A 201 -5.62 -3.86 -19.83
N LEU A 202 -5.76 -5.05 -19.22
CA LEU A 202 -5.05 -6.26 -19.66
C LEU A 202 -5.32 -6.65 -21.12
N ASN A 203 -6.52 -6.35 -21.63
CA ASN A 203 -6.95 -6.71 -22.99
C ASN A 203 -6.61 -5.66 -24.05
N VAL A 204 -5.95 -4.57 -23.68
CA VAL A 204 -5.57 -3.51 -24.63
C VAL A 204 -4.20 -3.86 -25.21
N ASN A 205 -4.16 -4.19 -26.50
CA ASN A 205 -2.93 -4.57 -27.23
C ASN A 205 -1.83 -3.49 -27.17
N LEU A 206 -2.24 -2.22 -27.02
CA LEU A 206 -1.32 -1.10 -26.87
C LEU A 206 -1.93 -0.08 -25.91
N LEU A 207 -1.59 -0.20 -24.63
CA LEU A 207 -1.79 0.88 -23.68
C LEU A 207 -1.04 2.13 -24.17
N PRO A 208 -1.61 3.33 -24.04
CA PRO A 208 -0.85 4.56 -24.17
C PRO A 208 0.43 4.45 -23.33
N ALA A 209 1.55 4.97 -23.83
CA ALA A 209 2.82 4.90 -23.14
C ALA A 209 2.74 5.68 -21.81
N LEU A 210 2.36 5.01 -20.73
CA LEU A 210 2.31 5.57 -19.39
C LEU A 210 3.76 5.76 -18.92
N ASN A 211 4.11 6.98 -18.57
CA ASN A 211 5.43 7.29 -18.05
C ASN A 211 5.45 7.10 -16.53
N PRO A 212 6.10 6.05 -15.98
CA PRO A 212 6.09 5.78 -14.54
C PRO A 212 6.65 6.94 -13.71
N GLU A 213 7.48 7.82 -14.28
CA GLU A 213 8.03 8.99 -13.58
C GLU A 213 6.98 10.06 -13.25
N GLU A 214 5.84 10.06 -13.95
CA GLU A 214 4.68 10.90 -13.62
C GLU A 214 3.86 10.29 -12.46
N PHE A 215 4.10 9.01 -12.14
CA PHE A 215 3.34 8.24 -11.17
C PHE A 215 4.13 7.84 -9.92
N GLY A 216 5.08 8.68 -9.51
CA GLY A 216 5.78 8.53 -8.24
C GLY A 216 6.91 7.50 -8.22
N TRP A 217 7.48 7.26 -9.41
CA TRP A 217 8.73 6.53 -9.61
C TRP A 217 9.83 7.45 -10.13
N LYS A 218 11.08 7.00 -9.98
CA LYS A 218 12.26 7.56 -10.66
C LYS A 218 13.00 6.43 -11.34
N LYS A 219 13.55 6.69 -12.53
CA LYS A 219 14.39 5.71 -13.23
C LYS A 219 15.78 5.69 -12.61
N ASP A 220 16.20 4.51 -12.16
CA ASP A 220 17.59 4.19 -11.87
C ASP A 220 18.21 3.54 -13.12
N THR A 221 18.87 4.35 -13.93
CA THR A 221 19.51 3.89 -15.18
C THR A 221 20.71 2.98 -14.94
N CYS A 222 21.33 3.06 -13.76
CA CYS A 222 22.46 2.20 -13.38
C CYS A 222 21.98 0.77 -13.12
N ASN A 223 20.91 0.64 -12.33
CA ASN A 223 20.35 -0.66 -11.96
C ASN A 223 19.23 -1.15 -12.90
N ARG A 224 18.85 -0.32 -13.90
CA ARG A 224 17.75 -0.57 -14.84
C ARG A 224 16.44 -0.89 -14.11
N SER A 225 16.18 -0.14 -13.04
CA SER A 225 15.03 -0.33 -12.17
C SER A 225 14.26 0.99 -12.01
N LEU A 226 13.05 0.87 -11.46
CA LEU A 226 12.29 1.99 -10.95
C LEU A 226 12.44 2.02 -9.43
N ILE A 227 12.74 3.19 -8.87
CA ILE A 227 12.78 3.41 -7.43
C ILE A 227 11.67 4.38 -7.03
N PRO A 228 11.02 4.19 -5.87
CA PRO A 228 9.97 5.11 -5.43
C PRO A 228 10.52 6.54 -5.28
N THR A 229 9.71 7.54 -5.63
CA THR A 229 10.05 8.94 -5.35
C THR A 229 10.17 9.15 -3.85
N HIS A 230 11.38 9.50 -3.40
CA HIS A 230 11.65 9.88 -2.02
C HIS A 230 11.03 11.24 -1.68
N LEU A 231 10.68 11.38 -0.40
CA LEU A 231 10.33 12.68 0.18
C LEU A 231 11.51 13.65 0.12
N PRO A 232 11.25 14.97 0.08
CA PRO A 232 12.26 15.98 0.34
C PRO A 232 12.99 15.74 1.67
N GLU A 233 14.29 16.06 1.73
CA GLU A 233 15.10 15.84 2.95
C GLU A 233 14.60 16.66 4.15
N ASP A 234 13.91 17.77 3.91
CA ASP A 234 13.33 18.66 4.91
C ASP A 234 11.88 18.29 5.29
N ALA A 235 11.32 17.23 4.71
CA ALA A 235 9.97 16.78 5.02
C ALA A 235 9.85 16.34 6.49
N LYS A 236 8.87 16.91 7.21
CA LYS A 236 8.59 16.54 8.60
C LYS A 236 7.93 15.16 8.67
N LEU A 237 8.73 14.13 8.92
CA LEU A 237 8.25 12.74 9.00
C LEU A 237 7.37 12.44 10.20
N VAL A 238 7.49 13.22 11.28
CA VAL A 238 6.72 13.08 12.52
C VAL A 238 6.27 14.47 12.97
N PRO A 239 4.97 14.68 13.26
CA PRO A 239 4.48 15.95 13.80
C PRO A 239 5.19 16.36 15.08
N ASP A 240 5.48 17.65 15.23
CA ASP A 240 6.23 18.21 16.35
C ASP A 240 5.59 17.84 17.71
N TYR A 241 4.25 17.91 17.81
CA TYR A 241 3.52 17.56 19.02
C TYR A 241 3.70 16.08 19.44
N ILE A 242 3.96 15.16 18.51
CA ILE A 242 4.24 13.74 18.82
C ILE A 242 5.67 13.61 19.35
N LEU A 243 6.62 14.35 18.78
CA LEU A 243 8.00 14.38 19.26
C LEU A 243 8.06 14.92 20.70
N GLU A 244 7.25 15.93 21.02
CA GLU A 244 7.08 16.46 22.38
C GLU A 244 6.55 15.43 23.40
N MET A 245 5.93 14.35 22.92
CA MET A 245 5.38 13.28 23.76
C MET A 245 6.35 12.12 24.02
N ILE A 246 7.46 12.02 23.28
CA ILE A 246 8.44 10.93 23.44
C ILE A 246 9.28 11.19 24.68
N ARG A 247 9.24 10.26 25.66
CA ARG A 247 9.91 10.43 26.96
C ARG A 247 10.78 9.23 27.34
N CYS A 248 11.95 9.51 27.91
CA CYS A 248 12.81 8.54 28.59
C CYS A 248 12.06 8.04 29.85
N GLY A 249 11.87 6.71 30.03
CA GLY A 249 11.19 6.13 31.19
C GLY A 249 11.99 6.13 32.49
N CYS A 250 13.04 6.95 32.59
CA CYS A 250 13.95 6.94 33.73
C CYS A 250 13.28 7.53 34.98
N LYS A 251 13.36 6.78 36.07
CA LYS A 251 12.90 7.20 37.40
C LYS A 251 14.13 7.28 38.31
N SER A 252 14.81 8.43 38.34
CA SER A 252 15.94 8.65 39.26
C SER A 252 16.16 10.14 39.48
N GLU A 253 16.79 10.50 40.60
CA GLU A 253 17.18 11.87 40.94
C GLU A 253 18.19 12.48 39.95
N THR A 254 18.99 11.65 39.28
CA THR A 254 19.86 12.03 38.15
C THR A 254 19.42 11.31 36.86
N PRO A 255 18.25 11.66 36.30
CA PRO A 255 17.65 10.93 35.19
C PRO A 255 18.50 10.98 33.92
N CYS A 256 18.37 9.93 33.12
CA CYS A 256 19.01 9.77 31.81
C CYS A 256 20.58 9.89 31.79
N ASN A 257 21.29 9.75 32.93
CA ASN A 257 22.78 9.74 33.00
C ASN A 257 23.41 8.33 32.80
N SER A 258 22.70 7.27 33.17
CA SER A 258 23.21 5.89 33.06
C SER A 258 22.98 5.27 31.67
N LYS A 259 23.80 4.26 31.31
CA LYS A 259 23.61 3.42 30.10
C LYS A 259 22.28 2.63 30.10
N LYS A 260 21.50 2.67 31.19
CA LYS A 260 20.16 2.05 31.28
C LYS A 260 19.06 2.93 30.69
N CYS A 261 19.36 4.18 30.32
CA CYS A 261 18.41 5.08 29.67
C CYS A 261 18.21 4.71 28.21
N SER A 262 16.97 4.48 27.79
CA SER A 262 16.63 4.17 26.39
C SER A 262 17.09 5.26 25.42
N CYS A 263 16.96 6.55 25.77
CA CYS A 263 17.43 7.64 24.92
C CYS A 263 18.95 7.57 24.69
N LYS A 264 19.74 7.30 25.73
CA LYS A 264 21.21 7.16 25.63
C LYS A 264 21.63 5.92 24.83
N VAL A 265 20.86 4.83 24.91
CA VAL A 265 21.06 3.63 24.08
C VAL A 265 20.82 3.94 22.60
N HIS A 266 19.82 4.75 22.27
CA HIS A 266 19.46 5.12 20.90
C HIS A 266 20.14 6.41 20.41
N GLY A 267 21.15 6.93 21.14
CA GLY A 267 21.89 8.13 20.74
C GLY A 267 21.09 9.44 20.75
N LEU A 268 19.94 9.47 21.42
CA LEU A 268 19.07 10.63 21.53
C LEU A 268 19.55 11.55 22.68
N PRO A 269 19.77 12.86 22.44
CA PRO A 269 20.17 13.78 23.51
C PRO A 269 19.10 13.83 24.62
N CYS A 270 19.47 14.04 25.88
CA CYS A 270 18.50 14.10 26.98
C CYS A 270 18.56 15.49 27.61
N THR A 271 17.43 16.19 27.70
CA THR A 271 17.36 17.49 28.39
C THR A 271 16.77 17.32 29.78
N LEU A 272 17.35 18.04 30.74
CA LEU A 272 17.07 17.97 32.17
C LEU A 272 15.94 18.90 32.62
N GLN A 273 15.21 19.52 31.70
CA GLN A 273 14.23 20.54 32.06
C GLN A 273 12.91 19.88 32.48
N LEU A 274 12.85 19.59 33.80
CA LEU A 274 11.69 19.23 34.62
C LEU A 274 11.14 17.82 34.43
N HIS A 275 11.71 16.71 34.95
CA HIS A 275 11.04 15.38 34.92
C HIS A 275 10.42 14.95 33.57
N PHE A 276 10.85 15.57 32.47
CA PHE A 276 10.25 15.55 31.15
C PHE A 276 11.41 15.73 30.17
N CYS A 277 11.56 14.77 29.27
CA CYS A 277 12.60 14.78 28.25
C CYS A 277 12.06 15.61 27.08
N VAL A 278 12.55 16.84 26.87
CA VAL A 278 12.19 17.70 25.73
C VAL A 278 13.38 17.74 24.80
N LEU A 279 13.36 16.97 23.72
CA LEU A 279 14.52 16.96 22.84
C LEU A 279 14.60 18.18 21.92
N CYS A 280 15.47 19.09 22.36
CA CYS A 280 16.12 20.22 21.72
C CYS A 280 15.98 20.41 20.21
N MET A 281 15.49 21.61 19.88
CA MET A 281 16.00 22.60 18.92
C MET A 281 16.98 22.11 17.84
N PHE A 282 16.50 22.28 16.59
CA PHE A 282 17.27 22.73 15.42
C PHE A 282 18.70 23.20 15.76
N GLN A 283 19.68 22.37 15.46
CA GLN A 283 20.97 22.81 14.92
C GLN A 283 21.74 21.61 14.33
N GLY A 284 21.77 21.54 12.99
CA GLY A 284 22.81 20.86 12.23
C GLY A 284 22.73 19.33 12.13
N GLY A 285 22.00 18.85 11.11
CA GLY A 285 22.37 17.64 10.34
C GLY A 285 22.26 16.28 11.04
N MET A 286 21.51 15.38 10.40
CA MET A 286 21.41 13.94 10.67
C MET A 286 20.79 13.53 12.02
N LEU A 287 19.46 13.51 12.06
CA LEU A 287 18.76 12.49 12.85
C LEU A 287 18.82 11.18 12.06
N LYS A 288 19.76 10.29 12.38
CA LYS A 288 19.65 8.88 11.99
C LYS A 288 18.45 8.32 12.75
N ILE A 289 17.28 8.42 12.14
CA ILE A 289 16.20 7.47 12.41
C ILE A 289 16.83 6.11 12.17
N LEU A 290 16.89 5.27 13.20
CA LEU A 290 17.21 3.86 13.04
C LEU A 290 16.20 3.34 12.02
N THR A 291 16.66 3.22 10.78
CA THR A 291 15.89 2.58 9.73
C THR A 291 15.64 1.16 10.18
N LEU A 292 14.44 0.68 9.91
CA LEU A 292 14.03 -0.72 10.08
C LEU A 292 14.74 -1.63 9.05
N ASP A 293 16.03 -1.41 8.79
CA ASP A 293 16.80 -2.13 7.77
C ASP A 293 17.65 -3.29 8.34
N ASP A 294 17.54 -3.62 9.63
CA ASP A 294 18.24 -4.77 10.21
C ASP A 294 17.41 -6.07 10.23
N HIS A 295 16.29 -6.14 9.48
CA HIS A 295 15.49 -7.37 9.33
C HIS A 295 15.16 -7.74 7.87
N GLN A 296 16.09 -7.50 6.94
CA GLN A 296 16.18 -8.26 5.68
C GLN A 296 17.50 -9.05 5.59
N GLN A 297 17.76 -9.87 6.60
CA GLN A 297 18.47 -11.13 6.38
C GLN A 297 17.46 -12.26 6.57
N TYR A 298 17.47 -13.21 5.63
CA TYR A 298 16.57 -14.37 5.47
C TYR A 298 15.28 -14.10 4.69
N LEU A 299 15.37 -13.95 3.37
CA LEU A 299 14.97 -14.94 2.35
C LEU A 299 15.20 -14.37 0.95
#